data_AF-A0A936KKU3-F1
#
_entry.id   AF-A0A936KKU3-F1
#
_cell.length_a   1.000
_cell.length_b   1.000
_cell.length_c   1.000
_cell.angle_alpha   90.00
_cell.angle_beta   90.00
_cell.angle_gamma   90.00
#
_symmetry.space_group_name_H-M   'P 1'
#
loop_
_entity.id
_entity.type
_entity.pdbx_description
1 polymer ?
#
loop_
_entity_poly.entity_id
_entity_poly.type
_entity_poly.pdbx_seq_one_letter_code
_entity_poly.pdbx_strand_id
1 'polypeptide(L)'
;MINPDVLDKLESPFEEEVYQRLVDELGDKNLFPQVKVSEFRIDLVYDPKIIGVPKIAIECDGAKWHSSREAYLYDRHRQKILEDHGFVFHRIWSTNWWDNPRRETTNLISFIKQIESSNHSLKSHSNISSAFTDDIELLEEYVLQTSFIDIEKDNEIIQSIG
;
A
#
# COMPACT_ATOMS: atom_id res chain seq x y z
N MET A 1 1.67 11.00 -25.49
CA MET A 1 0.94 9.74 -25.72
C MET A 1 1.72 8.64 -25.02
N ILE A 2 1.04 7.79 -24.23
CA ILE A 2 1.67 6.66 -23.53
C ILE A 2 2.27 5.69 -24.57
N ASN A 3 3.45 5.15 -24.27
CA ASN A 3 4.06 4.09 -25.07
C ASN A 3 3.13 2.86 -25.10
N PRO A 4 2.76 2.32 -26.28
CA PRO A 4 1.89 1.14 -26.39
C PRO A 4 2.36 -0.05 -25.55
N ASP A 5 3.68 -0.27 -25.45
CA ASP A 5 4.27 -1.37 -24.68
C ASP A 5 4.05 -1.23 -23.15
N VAL A 6 3.75 -0.01 -22.69
CA VAL A 6 3.38 0.28 -21.30
C VAL A 6 1.89 0.08 -21.09
N LEU A 7 1.06 0.51 -22.04
CA LEU A 7 -0.38 0.36 -21.95
C LEU A 7 -0.79 -1.11 -21.85
N ASP A 8 -0.14 -1.99 -22.63
CA ASP A 8 -0.38 -3.44 -22.60
C ASP A 8 -0.03 -4.10 -21.25
N LYS A 9 0.69 -3.40 -20.36
CA LYS A 9 1.02 -3.91 -19.02
C LYS A 9 0.02 -3.50 -17.97
N LEU A 10 -0.70 -2.41 -18.14
CA LEU A 10 -1.62 -1.91 -17.11
C LEU A 10 -2.85 -2.82 -17.10
N GLU A 11 -3.18 -3.38 -15.92
CA GLU A 11 -4.16 -4.46 -15.83
C GLU A 11 -5.59 -3.95 -15.64
N SER A 12 -5.77 -2.63 -15.48
CA SER A 12 -7.08 -2.00 -15.28
C SER A 12 -7.15 -0.54 -15.77
N PRO A 13 -8.36 -0.03 -16.13
CA PRO A 13 -8.57 1.39 -16.46
C PRO A 13 -8.18 2.34 -15.31
N PHE A 14 -8.22 1.84 -14.07
CA PHE A 14 -7.78 2.59 -12.91
C PHE A 14 -6.27 2.81 -12.92
N GLU A 15 -5.48 1.75 -13.12
CA GLU A 15 -4.03 1.86 -13.28
C GLU A 15 -3.64 2.74 -14.47
N GLU A 16 -4.36 2.64 -15.59
CA GLU A 16 -4.17 3.51 -16.75
C GLU A 16 -4.33 5.00 -16.40
N GLU A 17 -5.38 5.36 -15.65
CA GLU A 17 -5.60 6.75 -15.27
C GLU A 17 -4.52 7.23 -14.29
N VAL A 18 -4.18 6.43 -13.28
CA VAL A 18 -3.12 6.77 -12.31
C VAL A 18 -1.79 6.98 -13.03
N TYR A 19 -1.41 6.06 -13.91
CA TYR A 19 -0.18 6.16 -14.70
C TYR A 19 -0.17 7.41 -15.58
N GLN A 20 -1.25 7.67 -16.32
CA GLN A 20 -1.34 8.85 -17.20
C GLN A 20 -1.21 10.15 -16.41
N ARG A 21 -1.86 10.27 -15.24
CA ARG A 21 -1.73 11.47 -14.40
C ARG A 21 -0.31 11.67 -13.91
N LEU A 22 0.38 10.61 -13.51
CA LEU A 22 1.78 10.70 -13.10
C LEU A 22 2.70 11.09 -14.26
N VAL A 23 2.46 10.56 -15.46
CA VAL A 23 3.19 10.97 -16.67
C VAL A 23 2.99 12.46 -16.96
N ASP A 24 1.77 12.98 -16.80
CA ASP A 24 1.46 14.39 -17.02
C ASP A 24 2.16 15.30 -16.00
N GLU A 25 2.27 14.86 -14.74
CA GLU A 25 2.86 15.64 -13.65
C GLU A 25 4.40 15.52 -13.57
N LEU A 26 4.96 14.35 -13.89
CA LEU A 26 6.38 14.02 -13.62
C LEU A 26 7.16 13.53 -14.85
N GLY A 27 6.48 13.20 -15.95
CA GLY A 27 7.04 12.46 -17.07
C GLY A 27 7.12 10.94 -16.82
N ASP A 28 7.44 10.19 -17.87
CA ASP A 28 7.42 8.72 -17.88
C ASP A 28 8.75 8.06 -17.48
N LYS A 29 9.88 8.76 -17.59
CA LYS A 29 11.24 8.21 -17.43
C LYS A 29 11.49 7.44 -16.13
N ASN A 30 10.77 7.77 -15.06
CA ASN A 30 10.98 7.24 -13.71
C ASN A 30 9.83 6.32 -13.29
N LEU A 31 8.86 6.06 -14.16
CA LEU A 31 7.68 5.26 -13.90
C LEU A 31 7.82 3.87 -14.54
N PHE A 32 7.62 2.83 -13.73
CA PHE A 32 7.79 1.44 -14.14
C PHE A 32 6.56 0.63 -13.74
N PRO A 33 5.64 0.32 -14.67
CA PRO A 33 4.46 -0.48 -14.36
C PRO A 33 4.80 -1.97 -14.21
N GLN A 34 4.01 -2.66 -13.39
CA GLN A 34 4.01 -4.11 -13.20
C GLN A 34 5.40 -4.69 -12.88
N VAL A 35 6.10 -4.10 -11.91
CA VAL A 35 7.45 -4.51 -11.52
C VAL A 35 7.40 -5.77 -10.67
N LYS A 36 8.11 -6.80 -11.11
CA LYS A 36 8.28 -8.03 -10.34
C LYS A 36 9.51 -7.94 -9.42
N VAL A 37 9.31 -8.20 -8.14
CA VAL A 37 10.35 -8.27 -7.11
C VAL A 37 10.21 -9.61 -6.40
N SER A 38 11.15 -10.53 -6.66
CA SER A 38 11.05 -11.93 -6.23
C SER A 38 9.74 -12.58 -6.71
N GLU A 39 8.91 -13.11 -5.80
CA GLU A 39 7.60 -13.69 -6.07
C GLU A 39 6.47 -12.65 -6.15
N PHE A 40 6.71 -11.41 -5.74
CA PHE A 40 5.70 -10.36 -5.68
C PHE A 40 5.72 -9.48 -6.92
N ARG A 41 4.57 -8.83 -7.19
CA ARG A 41 4.40 -7.82 -8.23
C ARG A 41 3.92 -6.53 -7.59
N ILE A 42 4.37 -5.39 -8.11
CA ILE A 42 3.96 -4.03 -7.72
C ILE A 42 3.33 -3.39 -8.95
N ASP A 43 2.16 -2.77 -8.79
CA ASP A 43 1.39 -2.24 -9.92
C ASP A 43 2.16 -1.12 -10.64
N LEU A 44 2.76 -0.21 -9.89
CA LEU A 44 3.58 0.86 -10.43
C LEU A 44 4.71 1.24 -9.47
N VAL A 45 5.92 1.42 -10.01
CA VAL A 45 7.08 1.90 -9.25
C VAL A 45 7.50 3.27 -9.77
N TYR A 46 7.68 4.21 -8.85
CA TYR A 46 8.43 5.44 -9.10
C TYR A 46 9.85 5.31 -8.53
N ASP A 47 10.86 5.47 -9.38
CA ASP A 47 12.27 5.49 -8.98
C ASP A 47 12.82 6.92 -9.10
N PRO A 48 13.06 7.64 -7.98
CA PRO A 48 13.57 9.01 -8.01
C PRO A 48 14.94 9.15 -8.70
N LYS A 49 15.73 8.07 -8.82
CA LYS A 49 17.12 8.09 -9.28
C LYS A 49 18.05 8.97 -8.42
N ILE A 50 17.70 9.16 -7.16
CA ILE A 50 18.48 9.91 -6.17
C ILE A 50 19.10 8.92 -5.18
N ILE A 51 20.41 9.00 -4.99
CA ILE A 51 21.14 8.14 -4.07
C ILE A 51 20.64 8.36 -2.64
N GLY A 52 20.29 7.28 -1.93
CA GLY A 52 19.80 7.32 -0.56
C GLY A 52 18.31 7.64 -0.41
N VAL A 53 17.60 7.87 -1.51
CA VAL A 53 16.13 8.00 -1.53
C VAL A 53 15.52 6.66 -1.93
N PRO A 54 14.53 6.13 -1.18
CA PRO A 54 13.89 4.87 -1.51
C PRO A 54 13.06 4.97 -2.78
N LYS A 55 12.80 3.82 -3.41
CA LYS A 55 11.82 3.72 -4.49
C LYS A 55 10.42 3.73 -3.90
N ILE A 56 9.44 4.23 -4.66
CA ILE A 56 8.06 4.29 -4.21
C ILE A 56 7.27 3.21 -4.96
N ALA A 57 6.67 2.30 -4.21
CA ALA A 57 5.67 1.34 -4.68
C ALA A 57 4.29 2.00 -4.61
N ILE A 58 3.62 2.08 -5.75
CA ILE A 58 2.28 2.65 -5.90
C ILE A 58 1.34 1.48 -6.23
N GLU A 59 0.37 1.23 -5.36
CA GLU A 59 -0.60 0.13 -5.49
C GLU A 59 -1.98 0.68 -5.84
N CYS A 60 -2.59 0.12 -6.87
CA CYS A 60 -3.90 0.50 -7.39
C CYS A 60 -4.96 -0.47 -6.86
N ASP A 61 -5.36 -0.23 -5.62
CA ASP A 61 -6.22 -1.11 -4.83
C ASP A 61 -7.69 -1.08 -5.30
N GLY A 62 -8.15 -2.19 -5.89
CA GLY A 62 -9.51 -2.35 -6.38
C GLY A 62 -10.58 -2.41 -5.27
N ALA A 63 -11.82 -2.02 -5.59
CA ALA A 63 -12.94 -1.92 -4.63
C ALA A 63 -13.36 -3.26 -3.97
N LYS A 64 -12.83 -4.39 -4.42
CA LYS A 64 -13.04 -5.71 -3.82
C LYS A 64 -11.80 -6.08 -3.02
N TRP A 65 -11.70 -5.59 -1.79
CA TRP A 65 -10.55 -5.89 -0.95
C TRP A 65 -10.71 -7.18 -0.15
N HIS A 66 -9.55 -7.81 0.09
CA HIS A 66 -9.34 -9.18 0.53
C HIS A 66 -10.02 -9.54 1.86
N SER A 67 -11.14 -10.24 1.78
CA SER A 67 -12.02 -10.51 2.92
C SER A 67 -11.59 -11.66 3.84
N SER A 68 -10.39 -12.24 3.66
CA SER A 68 -9.88 -13.32 4.53
C SER A 68 -8.63 -12.93 5.30
N ARG A 69 -8.52 -13.48 6.52
CA ARG A 69 -7.37 -13.28 7.42
C ARG A 69 -6.06 -13.70 6.78
N GLU A 70 -6.07 -14.79 6.00
CA GLU A 70 -4.90 -15.31 5.31
C GLU A 70 -4.41 -14.32 4.25
N ALA A 71 -5.33 -13.70 3.51
CA ALA A 71 -4.98 -12.71 2.49
C ALA A 71 -4.42 -11.43 3.12
N TYR A 72 -4.98 -10.98 4.25
CA TYR A 72 -4.43 -9.87 5.03
C TYR A 72 -3.01 -10.16 5.54
N LEU A 73 -2.79 -11.33 6.16
CA LEU A 73 -1.47 -11.71 6.66
C LEU A 73 -0.45 -11.84 5.53
N TYR A 74 -0.87 -12.36 4.38
CA TYR A 74 -0.06 -12.44 3.18
C TYR A 74 0.32 -11.07 2.65
N ASP A 75 -0.62 -10.13 2.53
CA ASP A 75 -0.34 -8.77 2.06
C ASP A 75 0.59 -8.02 3.02
N ARG A 76 0.38 -8.15 4.33
CA ARG A 76 1.29 -7.61 5.35
C ARG A 76 2.70 -8.19 5.24
N HIS A 77 2.81 -9.50 5.02
CA HIS A 77 4.11 -10.16 4.81
C HIS A 77 4.79 -9.64 3.52
N ARG A 78 4.03 -9.58 2.43
CA ARG A 78 4.49 -9.07 1.14
C ARG A 78 5.03 -7.65 1.29
N GLN A 79 4.26 -6.76 1.90
CA GLN A 79 4.67 -5.37 2.11
C GLN A 79 5.95 -5.29 2.93
N LYS A 80 6.05 -6.05 4.03
CA LYS A 80 7.27 -6.09 4.84
C LYS A 80 8.50 -6.53 4.04
N ILE A 81 8.38 -7.58 3.22
CA ILE A 81 9.50 -8.00 2.36
C ILE A 81 9.90 -6.87 1.43
N LEU A 82 8.94 -6.21 0.78
CA LEU A 82 9.24 -5.16 -0.20
C LEU A 82 9.83 -3.91 0.47
N GLU A 83 9.39 -3.56 1.67
CA GLU A 83 10.01 -2.52 2.49
C GLU A 83 11.47 -2.86 2.84
N ASP A 84 11.75 -4.11 3.22
CA ASP A 84 13.11 -4.60 3.47
C ASP A 84 13.98 -4.55 2.17
N HIS A 85 13.36 -4.53 0.99
CA HIS A 85 14.03 -4.30 -0.31
C HIS A 85 14.13 -2.82 -0.72
N GLY A 86 13.83 -1.89 0.21
CA GLY A 86 14.05 -0.46 0.02
C GLY A 86 12.89 0.28 -0.68
N PHE A 87 11.69 -0.29 -0.67
CA PHE A 87 10.49 0.38 -1.13
C PHE A 87 9.77 1.12 0.01
N VAL A 88 9.09 2.20 -0.33
CA VAL A 88 8.03 2.82 0.50
C VAL A 88 6.72 2.77 -0.27
N PHE A 89 5.60 2.60 0.43
CA PHE A 89 4.31 2.34 -0.19
C PHE A 89 3.40 3.58 -0.21
N HIS A 90 2.67 3.74 -1.32
CA HIS A 90 1.52 4.62 -1.43
C HIS A 90 0.38 3.84 -2.08
N ARG A 91 -0.67 3.55 -1.32
CA ARG A 91 -1.83 2.79 -1.82
C ARG A 91 -2.97 3.74 -2.18
N ILE A 92 -3.63 3.48 -3.29
CA ILE A 92 -4.74 4.30 -3.79
C ILE A 92 -5.96 3.40 -3.95
N TRP A 93 -6.99 3.68 -3.18
CA TRP A 93 -8.27 2.99 -3.33
C TRP A 93 -8.98 3.46 -4.59
N SER A 94 -9.35 2.52 -5.46
CA SER A 94 -10.08 2.81 -6.70
C SER A 94 -11.36 3.62 -6.45
N THR A 95 -12.08 3.37 -5.35
CA THR A 95 -13.26 4.16 -4.98
C THR A 95 -12.92 5.63 -4.72
N ASN A 96 -11.83 5.90 -3.99
CA ASN A 96 -11.39 7.26 -3.70
C ASN A 96 -10.89 7.96 -4.97
N TRP A 97 -10.20 7.20 -5.82
CA TRP A 97 -9.74 7.70 -7.10
C TRP A 97 -10.91 8.12 -7.98
N TRP A 98 -11.90 7.26 -8.21
CA TRP A 98 -13.05 7.61 -9.06
C TRP A 98 -13.95 8.70 -8.46
N ASP A 99 -14.00 8.83 -7.14
CA ASP A 99 -14.69 9.94 -6.44
C ASP A 99 -13.99 11.29 -6.68
N ASN A 100 -12.66 11.34 -6.50
CA ASN A 100 -11.90 12.57 -6.69
C ASN A 100 -10.46 12.32 -7.18
N PRO A 101 -10.26 12.10 -8.49
CA PRO A 101 -8.93 11.79 -9.03
C PRO A 101 -7.92 12.91 -8.79
N ARG A 102 -8.39 14.17 -8.77
CA ARG A 102 -7.52 15.34 -8.55
C ARG A 102 -6.95 15.34 -7.13
N ARG A 103 -7.78 15.04 -6.12
CA ARG A 103 -7.33 14.95 -4.73
C ARG A 103 -6.31 13.85 -4.56
N GLU A 104 -6.61 12.65 -5.06
CA GLU A 104 -5.69 11.51 -4.94
C GLU A 104 -4.38 11.74 -5.73
N THR A 105 -4.44 12.35 -6.91
CA THR A 105 -3.23 12.80 -7.63
C THR A 105 -2.41 13.77 -6.77
N THR A 106 -3.06 14.76 -6.15
CA THR A 106 -2.37 15.76 -5.31
C THR A 106 -1.70 15.10 -4.10
N ASN A 107 -2.39 14.16 -3.44
CA ASN A 107 -1.86 13.39 -2.31
C ASN A 107 -0.62 12.59 -2.72
N LEU A 108 -0.71 11.85 -3.84
CA LEU A 108 0.38 11.05 -4.37
C LEU A 108 1.60 11.90 -4.73
N ILE A 109 1.40 13.01 -5.46
CA ILE A 109 2.51 13.92 -5.83
C ILE A 109 3.15 14.55 -4.59
N SER A 110 2.34 14.91 -3.59
CA SER A 110 2.86 15.45 -2.33
C SER A 110 3.71 14.43 -1.58
N PHE A 111 3.26 13.17 -1.54
CA PHE A 111 4.02 12.06 -0.96
C PHE A 111 5.35 11.84 -1.69
N ILE A 112 5.33 11.78 -3.03
CA ILE A 112 6.56 11.63 -3.84
C ILE A 112 7.57 12.73 -3.50
N LYS A 113 7.14 14.00 -3.52
CA LYS A 113 8.01 15.15 -3.22
C LYS A 113 8.56 15.11 -1.80
N GLN A 114 7.76 14.64 -0.83
CA GLN A 114 8.21 14.47 0.55
C GLN A 114 9.33 13.42 0.65
N ILE A 115 9.18 12.28 -0.03
CA ILE A 115 10.20 11.22 -0.05
C ILE A 115 11.48 11.72 -0.73
N GLU A 116 11.38 12.39 -1.87
CA GLU A 116 12.54 12.98 -2.57
C GLU A 116 13.30 14.00 -1.72
N SER A 117 12.57 14.81 -0.93
CA SER A 117 13.16 15.86 -0.09
C SER A 117 13.70 15.33 1.24
N SER A 118 13.34 14.11 1.62
CA SER A 118 13.77 13.50 2.88
C SER A 118 15.21 13.00 2.74
N ASN A 119 16.18 13.88 3.01
CA ASN A 119 17.58 13.48 3.22
C ASN A 119 17.66 12.51 4.40
N HIS A 120 17.80 11.21 4.12
CA HIS A 120 17.65 10.15 5.10
C HIS A 120 18.69 10.24 6.24
N SER A 121 18.28 10.74 7.40
CA SER A 121 18.59 10.05 8.65
C SER A 121 17.46 9.07 8.88
N LEU A 122 17.73 7.77 8.71
CA LEU A 122 16.79 6.68 8.98
C LEU A 122 16.19 6.84 10.39
N LYS A 123 14.95 7.32 10.47
CA LYS A 123 14.12 7.22 11.68
C LYS A 123 12.73 6.72 11.35
N SER A 124 12.52 5.47 11.75
CA SER A 124 11.32 4.89 12.36
C SER A 124 10.00 4.92 11.57
N HIS A 125 9.47 3.72 11.38
CA HIS A 125 8.21 3.28 10.76
C HIS A 125 6.90 3.88 11.35
N SER A 126 6.94 5.00 12.08
CA SER A 126 5.78 5.48 12.85
C SER A 126 4.92 6.53 12.16
N ASN A 127 5.44 7.24 11.14
CA ASN A 127 4.68 8.34 10.52
C ASN A 127 3.89 7.94 9.26
N ILE A 128 4.00 6.70 8.80
CA ILE A 128 3.27 6.19 7.61
C ILE A 128 1.87 5.67 8.00
N SER A 129 1.63 5.41 9.29
CA SER A 129 0.35 4.96 9.83
C SER A 129 -0.83 5.87 9.48
N SER A 130 -0.62 7.16 9.21
CA SER A 130 -1.70 8.08 8.86
C SER A 130 -2.28 7.87 7.45
N ALA A 131 -1.60 7.11 6.57
CA ALA A 131 -2.13 6.74 5.25
C ALA A 131 -2.97 5.44 5.29
N PHE A 132 -2.99 4.76 6.44
CA PHE A 132 -3.57 3.43 6.64
C PHE A 132 -4.50 3.39 7.86
N THR A 133 -5.26 4.47 8.10
CA THR A 133 -6.12 4.57 9.30
C THR A 133 -7.20 3.49 9.36
N ASP A 134 -7.58 2.92 8.22
CA ASP A 134 -8.61 1.88 8.14
C ASP A 134 -8.09 0.51 8.66
N ASP A 135 -6.77 0.30 8.70
CA ASP A 135 -6.16 -0.97 9.13
C ASP A 135 -6.07 -1.12 10.66
N ILE A 136 -6.08 0.00 11.40
CA ILE A 136 -6.02 0.00 12.87
C ILE A 136 -7.36 -0.44 13.46
N GLU A 137 -8.47 -0.05 12.83
CA GLU A 137 -9.83 -0.29 13.33
C GLU A 137 -10.20 -1.78 13.32
N LEU A 138 -9.81 -2.51 12.26
CA LEU A 138 -10.02 -3.96 12.14
C LEU A 138 -9.22 -4.80 13.16
N LEU A 139 -8.02 -4.33 13.52
CA LEU A 139 -7.17 -5.00 14.51
C LEU A 139 -7.69 -4.79 15.93
N GLU A 140 -8.18 -3.60 16.26
CA GLU A 140 -8.77 -3.31 17.58
C GLU A 140 -10.05 -4.13 17.83
N GLU A 141 -10.98 -4.18 16.86
CA GLU A 141 -12.18 -5.02 16.98
C GLU A 141 -11.85 -6.52 17.12
N TYR A 142 -10.84 -7.02 16.41
CA TYR A 142 -10.44 -8.42 16.48
C TYR A 142 -9.72 -8.78 17.78
N VAL A 143 -8.83 -7.92 18.29
CA VAL A 143 -8.17 -8.11 19.59
C VAL A 143 -9.21 -8.10 20.72
N LEU A 144 -10.22 -7.25 20.62
CA LEU A 144 -11.37 -7.29 21.52
C LEU A 144 -12.10 -8.63 21.42
N GLN A 145 -12.49 -9.08 20.22
CA GLN A 145 -13.17 -10.38 20.05
C GLN A 145 -12.36 -11.59 20.57
N THR A 146 -11.06 -11.66 20.29
CA THR A 146 -10.21 -12.77 20.74
C THR A 146 -10.02 -12.76 22.25
N SER A 147 -9.84 -11.59 22.87
CA SER A 147 -9.76 -11.49 24.33
C SER A 147 -11.06 -11.89 25.04
N PHE A 148 -12.24 -11.64 24.46
CA PHE A 148 -13.51 -12.13 25.00
C PHE A 148 -13.65 -13.67 24.93
N ILE A 149 -13.19 -14.28 23.83
CA ILE A 149 -13.25 -15.74 23.64
C ILE A 149 -12.34 -16.47 24.64
N ASP A 150 -11.17 -15.90 24.94
CA ASP A 150 -10.23 -16.49 25.90
C ASP A 150 -10.78 -16.38 27.35
N ILE A 151 -11.46 -15.28 27.70
CA ILE A 151 -12.10 -15.12 29.02
C ILE A 151 -13.27 -16.09 29.23
N GLU A 152 -14.07 -16.37 28.19
CA GLU A 152 -15.17 -17.34 28.30
C GLU A 152 -14.66 -18.77 28.44
N LYS A 153 -13.62 -19.16 27.69
CA LYS A 153 -13.01 -20.49 27.79
C LYS A 153 -12.39 -20.77 29.16
N ASP A 154 -11.73 -19.77 29.75
CA ASP A 154 -11.14 -19.91 31.07
C ASP A 154 -12.22 -20.05 32.16
N ASN A 155 -13.37 -19.37 32.01
CA ASN A 155 -14.50 -19.50 32.94
C ASN A 155 -15.24 -20.84 32.83
N GLU A 156 -15.38 -21.42 31.63
CA GLU A 156 -15.96 -22.76 31.45
C GLU A 156 -15.07 -23.85 32.08
N ILE A 157 -13.74 -23.71 31.97
CA ILE A 157 -12.79 -24.65 32.58
C ILE A 157 -12.90 -24.60 34.10
N ILE A 158 -13.02 -23.40 34.71
CA ILE A 158 -13.13 -23.21 36.16
C ILE A 158 -14.44 -23.79 36.73
N GLN A 159 -15.55 -23.78 35.96
CA GLN A 159 -16.81 -24.39 36.40
C GLN A 159 -16.85 -25.92 36.28
N SER A 160 -15.95 -26.53 35.49
CA SER A 160 -15.91 -27.99 35.30
C SER A 160 -15.07 -28.75 36.34
N ILE A 161 -14.35 -28.03 37.20
CA ILE A 161 -13.43 -28.56 38.23
C ILE A 161 -13.92 -28.30 39.67
N GLY A 162 -15.15 -27.80 39.84
CA GLY A 162 -15.80 -27.55 41.13
C GLY A 162 -16.87 -28.59 41.48
#